data_AF-X6ND65-F1
#
_entry.id   AF-X6ND65-F1
#
_cell.length_a   1.000
_cell.length_b   1.000
_cell.length_c   1.000
_cell.angle_alpha   90.00
_cell.angle_beta   90.00
_cell.angle_gamma   90.00
#
_symmetry.space_group_name_H-M   'P 1'
#
loop_
_entity.id
_entity.type
_entity.pdbx_description
1 polymer ?
#
loop_
_entity_poly.entity_id
_entity_poly.type
_entity_poly.pdbx_seq_one_letter_code
_entity_poly.pdbx_strand_id
1 'polypeptide(L)'
;MKFFEKQAEVQRETTPNKKETVSGVVVVSTEGKISHNGIKLLVEGVVNLRLSPRSVGLFETLQGALRPMELMSYNIEVASGDRLPKGKTELPFEFELKPKKSMKLYETYHGIYIDVHYNITVEMIRGFPNKNIKKSIEFICKAKGGL
;
A
#
# COMPACT_ATOMS: atom_id res chain seq x y z
N MET A 1 5.04 20.49 -1.06
CA MET A 1 5.38 19.12 -1.50
C MET A 1 4.15 18.49 -2.15
N LYS A 2 4.15 18.34 -3.48
CA LYS A 2 3.08 17.64 -4.22
C LYS A 2 3.60 16.27 -4.60
N PHE A 3 2.90 15.22 -4.17
CA PHE A 3 3.13 13.85 -4.62
C PHE A 3 2.36 13.68 -5.92
N PHE A 4 3.07 13.57 -7.04
CA PHE A 4 2.46 13.20 -8.33
C PHE A 4 2.58 11.69 -8.49
N GLU A 5 1.45 11.05 -8.65
CA GLU A 5 1.29 9.61 -8.73
C GLU A 5 1.00 9.24 -10.18
N LYS A 6 1.76 8.30 -10.72
CA LYS A 6 1.35 7.54 -11.90
C LYS A 6 0.62 6.32 -11.34
N GLN A 7 -0.63 6.09 -11.78
CA GLN A 7 -1.43 4.96 -11.31
C GLN A 7 -0.61 3.68 -11.43
N ALA A 8 -0.59 2.88 -10.36
CA ALA A 8 -0.01 1.55 -10.38
C ALA A 8 -0.76 0.73 -11.43
N GLU A 9 -0.15 0.55 -12.60
CA GLU A 9 -0.69 -0.28 -13.65
C GLU A 9 -0.15 -1.69 -13.44
N VAL A 10 -1.05 -2.62 -13.11
CA VAL A 10 -0.71 -4.05 -13.06
C VAL A 10 -0.39 -4.48 -14.48
N GLN A 11 0.90 -4.68 -14.79
CA GLN A 11 1.29 -5.23 -16.08
C GLN A 11 0.89 -6.71 -16.13
N ARG A 12 -0.30 -6.98 -16.65
CA ARG A 12 -0.77 -8.33 -16.97
C ARG A 12 -0.13 -8.77 -18.28
N GLU A 13 1.03 -9.43 -18.22
CA GLU A 13 1.62 -10.06 -19.39
C GLU A 13 1.36 -11.57 -19.35
N THR A 14 0.67 -12.08 -20.38
CA THR A 14 0.14 -13.45 -20.53
C THR A 14 1.24 -14.48 -20.86
N THR A 15 2.32 -14.50 -20.08
CA THR A 15 3.35 -15.55 -20.19
C THR A 15 3.22 -16.53 -19.01
N PRO A 16 3.13 -17.87 -19.24
CA PRO A 16 2.85 -18.87 -18.19
C PRO A 16 3.79 -18.90 -16.97
N ASN A 17 4.94 -18.21 -17.03
CA ASN A 17 5.97 -18.21 -15.99
C ASN A 17 6.30 -16.83 -15.41
N LYS A 18 5.59 -15.75 -15.79
CA LYS A 18 5.90 -14.41 -15.28
C LYS A 18 5.08 -14.10 -14.03
N LYS A 19 5.76 -13.79 -12.93
CA LYS A 19 5.14 -13.38 -11.67
C LYS A 19 4.42 -12.05 -11.89
N GLU A 20 3.21 -11.90 -11.35
CA GLU A 20 2.52 -10.62 -11.35
C GLU A 20 3.23 -9.66 -10.40
N THR A 21 3.65 -8.51 -10.91
CA THR A 21 4.32 -7.47 -10.13
C THR A 21 3.53 -6.17 -10.16
N VAL A 22 3.74 -5.38 -9.11
CA VAL A 22 3.29 -3.99 -9.04
C VAL A 22 4.55 -3.13 -9.02
N SER A 23 4.65 -2.21 -9.98
CA SER A 23 5.78 -1.30 -10.13
C SER A 23 5.31 0.14 -10.17
N GLY A 24 6.13 1.06 -9.67
CA GLY A 24 5.83 2.48 -9.70
C GLY A 24 7.04 3.33 -9.39
N VAL A 25 6.80 4.63 -9.22
CA VAL A 25 7.84 5.61 -8.88
C VAL A 25 7.33 6.49 -7.75
N VAL A 26 8.07 6.54 -6.65
CA VAL A 26 7.87 7.54 -5.61
C VAL A 26 8.48 8.85 -6.09
N VAL A 27 7.64 9.88 -6.20
CA VAL A 27 8.06 11.21 -6.62
C VAL A 27 8.12 12.14 -5.40
N VAL A 28 9.32 12.62 -5.08
CA VAL A 28 9.56 13.60 -4.02
C VAL A 28 9.84 14.96 -4.64
N SER A 29 8.99 15.94 -4.36
CA SER A 29 9.18 17.33 -4.83
C SER A 29 9.47 18.29 -3.66
N THR A 30 10.64 18.91 -3.68
CA THR A 30 11.18 19.75 -2.58
C THR A 30 11.54 21.14 -3.08
N GLU A 31 11.36 22.15 -2.21
CA GLU A 31 11.74 23.55 -2.51
C GLU A 31 13.19 23.87 -2.10
N GLY A 32 13.85 22.95 -1.41
CA GLY A 32 15.22 23.05 -0.94
C GLY A 32 15.82 21.67 -0.66
N LYS A 33 17.07 21.63 -0.20
CA LYS A 33 17.71 20.38 0.24
C LYS A 33 17.04 19.84 1.51
N ILE A 34 16.83 18.54 1.58
CA ILE A 34 16.12 17.87 2.68
C ILE A 34 16.87 16.61 3.12
N SER A 35 17.18 16.48 4.41
CA SER A 35 17.73 15.24 4.97
C SER A 35 16.61 14.27 5.35
N HIS A 36 16.84 12.98 5.16
CA HIS A 36 16.01 11.88 5.63
C HIS A 36 16.85 10.71 6.14
N ASN A 37 16.30 9.89 7.02
CA ASN A 37 16.89 8.66 7.56
C ASN A 37 16.35 7.41 6.85
N GLY A 38 15.84 7.60 5.64
CA GLY A 38 15.31 6.55 4.79
C GLY A 38 13.91 6.86 4.30
N ILE A 39 13.58 6.29 3.15
CA ILE A 39 12.24 6.31 2.58
C ILE A 39 11.82 4.86 2.41
N LYS A 40 10.67 4.52 2.98
CA LYS A 40 10.14 3.17 3.02
C LYS A 40 8.78 3.11 2.38
N LEU A 41 8.46 1.95 1.83
CA LEU A 41 7.20 1.63 1.21
C LEU A 41 6.63 0.43 1.98
N LEU A 42 5.47 0.63 2.59
CA LEU A 42 4.67 -0.38 3.25
C LEU A 42 3.56 -0.78 2.29
N VAL A 43 3.58 -2.03 1.82
CA VAL A 43 2.50 -2.61 1.02
C VAL A 43 1.67 -3.47 1.94
N GLU A 44 0.35 -3.33 1.92
CA GLU A 44 -0.57 -4.11 2.73
C GLU A 44 -1.76 -4.54 1.89
N GLY A 45 -2.20 -5.79 2.05
CA GLY A 45 -3.49 -6.27 1.56
C GLY A 45 -4.26 -6.86 2.72
N VAL A 46 -5.50 -6.41 2.92
CA VAL A 46 -6.25 -6.71 4.14
C VAL A 46 -7.70 -7.04 3.81
N VAL A 47 -8.25 -8.05 4.48
CA VAL A 47 -9.69 -8.32 4.55
C VAL A 47 -10.19 -7.92 5.92
N ASN A 48 -11.20 -7.06 5.94
CA ASN A 48 -11.87 -6.60 7.15
C ASN A 48 -13.33 -7.06 7.13
N LEU A 49 -13.79 -7.55 8.29
CA LEU A 49 -15.20 -7.74 8.55
C LEU A 49 -15.74 -6.45 9.19
N ARG A 50 -16.72 -5.82 8.52
CA ARG A 50 -17.35 -4.57 8.97
C ARG A 50 -18.72 -4.86 9.59
N LEU A 51 -19.03 -4.11 10.66
CA LEU A 51 -20.37 -4.11 11.23
C LEU A 51 -21.25 -3.14 10.45
N SER A 52 -22.50 -3.51 10.21
CA SER A 52 -23.48 -2.58 9.67
C SER A 52 -23.81 -1.51 10.72
N PRO A 53 -23.88 -0.22 10.33
CA PRO A 53 -24.39 0.86 11.18
C PRO A 53 -25.85 0.69 11.61
N ARG A 54 -26.57 -0.30 11.07
CA ARG A 54 -27.95 -0.63 11.50
C ARG A 54 -27.99 -1.69 12.60
N SER A 55 -26.85 -2.29 12.94
CA SER A 55 -26.73 -3.36 13.94
C SER A 55 -25.89 -2.96 15.15
N VAL A 56 -25.67 -1.65 15.35
CA VAL A 56 -24.97 -1.11 16.53
C VAL A 56 -25.81 -1.48 17.77
N GLY A 57 -25.22 -2.23 18.71
CA GLY A 57 -25.88 -2.76 19.91
C GLY A 57 -26.00 -4.28 19.98
N LEU A 58 -26.19 -4.99 18.85
CA LEU A 58 -26.27 -6.47 18.84
C LEU A 58 -24.89 -7.16 18.84
N PHE A 59 -23.85 -6.44 18.43
CA PHE A 59 -22.53 -7.01 18.13
C PHE A 59 -21.38 -6.33 18.89
N GLU A 60 -21.66 -5.54 19.94
CA GLU A 60 -20.64 -4.84 20.71
C GLU A 60 -19.60 -5.78 21.34
N THR A 61 -20.02 -7.01 21.70
CA THR A 61 -19.12 -8.04 22.26
C THR A 61 -18.23 -8.72 21.22
N LEU A 62 -18.49 -8.53 19.91
CA LEU A 62 -17.70 -9.15 18.84
C LEU A 62 -16.54 -8.27 18.35
N GLN A 63 -16.39 -7.04 18.84
CA GLN A 63 -15.35 -6.13 18.38
C GLN A 63 -13.93 -6.70 18.54
N GLY A 64 -13.67 -7.55 19.54
CA GLY A 64 -12.38 -8.26 19.70
C GLY A 64 -12.18 -9.47 18.76
N ALA A 65 -13.25 -9.98 18.15
CA ALA A 65 -13.24 -11.12 17.23
C ALA A 65 -13.03 -10.70 15.76
N LEU A 66 -13.34 -9.46 15.39
CA LEU A 66 -13.22 -8.92 14.03
C LEU A 66 -11.78 -8.43 13.75
N ARG A 67 -10.80 -9.32 13.89
CA ARG A 67 -9.40 -8.97 13.58
C ARG A 67 -9.21 -8.92 12.07
N PRO A 68 -8.58 -7.87 11.52
CA PRO A 68 -8.21 -7.83 10.12
C PRO A 68 -7.39 -9.06 9.71
N MET A 69 -7.74 -9.67 8.59
CA MET A 69 -6.95 -10.75 7.99
C MET A 69 -5.97 -10.16 7.00
N GLU A 70 -4.70 -10.25 7.31
CA GLU A 70 -3.62 -9.73 6.47
C GLU A 70 -3.28 -10.74 5.36
N LEU A 71 -3.57 -10.35 4.12
CA LEU A 71 -3.35 -11.17 2.92
C LEU A 71 -1.90 -11.09 2.43
N MET A 72 -1.29 -9.90 2.51
CA MET A 72 0.07 -9.63 2.08
C MET A 72 0.65 -8.46 2.89
N SER A 73 1.97 -8.47 3.08
CA SER A 73 2.68 -7.31 3.62
C SER A 73 4.13 -7.27 3.20
N TYR A 74 4.57 -6.11 2.75
CA TYR A 74 5.95 -5.83 2.41
C TYR A 74 6.41 -4.54 3.08
N ASN A 75 7.62 -4.58 3.62
CA ASN A 75 8.35 -3.39 4.04
C ASN A 75 9.58 -3.26 3.14
N ILE A 76 9.54 -2.30 2.23
CA ILE A 76 10.54 -2.11 1.18
C ILE A 76 11.27 -0.80 1.45
N GLU A 77 12.59 -0.83 1.55
CA GLU A 77 13.40 0.38 1.55
C GLU A 77 13.57 0.85 0.11
N VAL A 78 13.06 2.05 -0.20
CA VAL A 78 13.17 2.64 -1.55
C VAL A 78 14.33 3.63 -1.65
N ALA A 79 14.82 4.13 -0.51
CA ALA A 79 16.07 4.89 -0.42
C ALA A 79 16.62 4.80 1.00
N SER A 80 17.93 4.60 1.12
CA SER A 80 18.67 4.74 2.39
C SER A 80 18.67 6.18 2.89
N GLY A 81 19.10 6.42 4.13
CA GLY A 81 19.22 7.77 4.67
C GLY A 81 20.22 8.62 3.90
N ASP A 82 19.77 9.78 3.39
CA ASP A 82 20.59 10.73 2.63
C ASP A 82 19.95 12.13 2.59
N ARG A 83 20.49 13.02 1.77
CA ARG A 83 19.96 14.34 1.43
C ARG A 83 19.43 14.38 0.01
N LEU A 84 18.15 14.70 -0.16
CA LEU A 84 17.59 14.97 -1.48
C LEU A 84 17.86 16.43 -1.89
N PRO A 85 18.19 16.67 -3.17
CA PRO A 85 18.36 18.02 -3.70
C PRO A 85 17.03 18.78 -3.75
N LYS A 86 17.09 20.09 -4.04
CA LYS A 86 15.92 20.87 -4.45
C LYS A 86 15.40 20.32 -5.78
N GLY A 87 14.09 20.25 -5.94
CA GLY A 87 13.44 19.85 -7.19
C GLY A 87 12.75 18.50 -7.06
N LYS A 88 12.75 17.74 -8.15
CA LYS A 88 12.06 16.44 -8.24
C LYS A 88 13.08 15.31 -8.12
N THR A 89 12.85 14.39 -7.19
CA THR A 89 13.55 13.10 -7.12
C THR A 89 12.56 11.98 -7.41
N GLU A 90 12.98 11.01 -8.22
CA GLU A 90 12.20 9.84 -8.61
C GLU A 90 12.86 8.57 -8.05
N LEU A 91 12.12 7.79 -7.29
CA LEU A 91 12.59 6.56 -6.64
C LEU A 91 11.73 5.40 -7.10
N PRO A 92 12.19 4.58 -8.06
CA PRO A 92 11.42 3.45 -8.56
C PRO A 92 11.26 2.36 -7.49
N PHE A 93 10.14 1.64 -7.56
CA PHE A 93 9.90 0.46 -6.74
C PHE A 93 9.21 -0.62 -7.56
N GLU A 94 9.40 -1.87 -7.15
CA GLU A 94 8.68 -3.03 -7.66
C GLU A 94 8.50 -4.05 -6.54
N PHE A 95 7.36 -4.73 -6.52
CA PHE A 95 7.13 -5.90 -5.66
C PHE A 95 6.25 -6.94 -6.34
N GLU A 96 6.36 -8.20 -5.91
CA GLU A 96 5.51 -9.29 -6.39
C GLU A 96 4.12 -9.22 -5.73
N LEU A 97 3.07 -9.41 -6.51
CA LEU A 97 1.71 -9.55 -6.01
C LEU A 97 1.51 -10.97 -5.46
N LYS A 98 2.09 -11.24 -4.29
CA LYS A 98 2.12 -12.58 -3.68
C LYS A 98 1.51 -12.58 -2.28
N PRO A 99 0.56 -13.49 -1.98
CA PRO A 99 -0.03 -13.60 -0.65
C PRO A 99 0.97 -14.18 0.36
N LYS A 100 0.70 -13.94 1.65
CA LYS A 100 1.32 -14.67 2.76
C LYS A 100 1.05 -16.17 2.64
N LYS A 101 1.89 -16.98 3.29
CA LYS A 101 1.72 -18.45 3.32
C LYS A 101 0.31 -18.78 3.85
N SER A 102 -0.37 -19.70 3.15
CA SER A 102 -1.74 -20.13 3.44
C SER A 102 -2.83 -19.06 3.23
N MET A 103 -2.50 -17.90 2.66
CA MET A 103 -3.46 -16.89 2.24
C MET A 103 -3.63 -16.90 0.72
N LYS A 104 -4.70 -16.27 0.25
CA LYS A 104 -4.98 -15.99 -1.16
C LYS A 104 -5.31 -14.52 -1.31
N LEU A 105 -4.93 -13.92 -2.43
CA LEU A 105 -5.36 -12.57 -2.78
C LEU A 105 -6.79 -12.60 -3.33
N TYR A 106 -7.59 -11.64 -2.90
CA TYR A 106 -8.96 -11.43 -3.36
C TYR A 106 -9.05 -10.17 -4.23
N GLU A 107 -10.09 -10.09 -5.05
CA GLU A 107 -10.42 -8.85 -5.76
C GLU A 107 -10.74 -7.75 -4.74
N THR A 108 -10.29 -6.52 -5.04
CA THR A 108 -10.63 -5.34 -4.22
C THR A 108 -12.14 -5.17 -4.19
N TYR A 109 -12.69 -5.03 -2.99
CA TYR A 109 -14.13 -4.99 -2.77
C TYR A 109 -14.47 -4.13 -1.56
N HIS A 110 -15.34 -3.14 -1.73
CA HIS A 110 -15.81 -2.28 -0.65
C HIS A 110 -17.30 -2.51 -0.39
N GLY A 111 -17.60 -3.48 0.45
CA GLY A 111 -18.96 -3.82 0.84
C GLY A 111 -19.36 -3.27 2.20
N ILE A 112 -20.62 -3.54 2.55
CA ILE A 112 -21.20 -3.16 3.85
C ILE A 112 -20.64 -4.03 4.98
N TYR A 113 -20.40 -5.31 4.72
CA TYR A 113 -19.97 -6.30 5.73
C TYR A 113 -18.55 -6.82 5.52
N ILE A 114 -18.03 -6.73 4.30
CA ILE A 114 -16.69 -7.19 3.94
C ILE A 114 -16.02 -6.07 3.18
N ASP A 115 -14.77 -5.82 3.51
CA ASP A 115 -13.91 -4.88 2.82
C ASP A 115 -12.56 -5.52 2.54
N VAL A 116 -12.19 -5.58 1.27
CA VAL A 116 -10.91 -6.06 0.77
C VAL A 116 -10.24 -4.88 0.10
N HIS A 117 -9.11 -4.44 0.65
CA HIS A 117 -8.36 -3.33 0.09
C HIS A 117 -6.87 -3.62 0.10
N TYR A 118 -6.14 -2.93 -0.78
CA TYR A 118 -4.70 -3.03 -0.87
C TYR A 118 -4.09 -1.65 -0.91
N ASN A 119 -3.22 -1.34 0.06
CA ASN A 119 -2.62 -0.02 0.19
C ASN A 119 -1.11 -0.09 0.01
N ILE A 120 -0.58 0.98 -0.58
CA ILE A 120 0.83 1.32 -0.58
C ILE A 120 0.98 2.60 0.22
N THR A 121 1.72 2.54 1.32
CA THR A 121 2.09 3.70 2.12
C THR A 121 3.58 3.99 1.97
N VAL A 122 3.90 5.15 1.44
CA VAL A 122 5.27 5.68 1.44
C VAL A 122 5.47 6.51 2.70
N GLU A 123 6.55 6.25 3.43
CA GLU A 123 7.00 7.02 4.58
C GLU A 123 8.43 7.52 4.38
N MET A 124 8.63 8.84 4.44
CA MET A 124 9.95 9.46 4.56
C MET A 124 10.24 9.76 6.03
N ILE A 125 11.30 9.17 6.56
CA ILE A 125 11.74 9.35 7.94
C ILE A 125 12.62 10.60 8.01
N ARG A 126 12.21 11.65 8.73
CA ARG A 126 12.87 12.99 8.67
C ARG A 126 13.87 13.29 9.79
N GLY A 127 13.98 12.39 10.78
CA GLY A 127 14.80 12.58 11.98
C GLY A 127 14.24 13.65 12.93
N PHE A 128 14.49 13.51 14.23
CA PHE A 128 14.02 14.48 15.24
C PHE A 128 14.67 15.87 15.00
N PRO A 129 13.92 16.99 15.11
CA PRO A 129 12.53 17.13 15.58
C PRO A 129 11.46 17.05 14.47
N ASN A 130 11.85 16.78 13.23
CA ASN A 130 10.93 16.78 12.11
C ASN A 130 10.01 15.56 12.15
N LYS A 131 8.71 15.76 11.93
CA LYS A 131 7.77 14.66 11.74
C LYS A 131 8.05 13.93 10.44
N ASN A 132 7.87 12.61 10.45
CA ASN A 132 7.88 11.81 9.24
C ASN A 132 6.76 12.24 8.30
N ILE A 133 6.98 12.07 7.01
CA ILE A 133 6.00 12.39 5.98
C ILE A 133 5.46 11.09 5.43
N LYS A 134 4.13 10.94 5.39
CA LYS A 134 3.45 9.75 4.89
C LYS A 134 2.51 10.10 3.74
N LYS A 135 2.40 9.20 2.77
CA LYS A 135 1.39 9.23 1.72
C LYS A 135 0.92 7.80 1.45
N SER A 136 -0.38 7.58 1.48
CA SER A 136 -0.99 6.29 1.15
C SER A 136 -1.81 6.39 -0.12
N ILE A 137 -1.80 5.30 -0.88
CA ILE A 137 -2.58 5.10 -2.10
C ILE A 137 -3.17 3.69 -2.08
N GLU A 138 -4.36 3.52 -2.62
CA GLU A 138 -4.95 2.21 -2.84
C GLU A 138 -4.62 1.73 -4.26
N PHE A 139 -4.32 0.44 -4.39
CA PHE A 139 -4.25 -0.22 -5.69
C PHE A 139 -5.31 -1.32 -5.82
N ILE A 140 -5.81 -1.50 -7.04
CA ILE A 140 -6.97 -2.37 -7.29
C ILE A 140 -6.49 -3.74 -7.80
N CYS A 141 -6.79 -4.79 -7.05
CA CYS A 141 -6.66 -6.17 -7.51
C CYS A 141 -7.95 -6.60 -8.20
N LYS A 142 -7.86 -7.14 -9.41
CA LYS A 142 -9.01 -7.71 -10.16
C LYS A 142 -8.84 -9.21 -10.35
N ALA A 143 -9.93 -9.97 -10.33
CA ALA A 143 -9.87 -11.38 -10.72
C ALA A 143 -9.44 -11.55 -12.18
N LYS A 144 -8.82 -12.68 -12.52
CA LYS A 144 -8.64 -13.10 -13.92
C LYS A 144 -9.93 -13.74 -14.39
N GLY A 145 -10.55 -13.19 -15.45
CA GLY A 145 -11.75 -13.75 -16.06
C GLY A 145 -13.08 -13.41 -15.37
N GLY A 146 -13.18 -12.25 -14.70
CA GLY A 146 -14.50 -11.68 -14.38
C GLY A 146 -15.26 -11.42 -15.69
N LEU A 147 -16.55 -11.80 -15.72
CA LEU A 147 -17.47 -11.70 -16.85
C LEU A 147 -17.33 -10.39 -17.64
#